data_AF-A0A2X3G685-F1
#
_entry.id   AF-A0A2X3G685-F1
#
_cell.length_a   1.000
_cell.length_b   1.000
_cell.length_c   1.000
_cell.angle_alpha   90.00
_cell.angle_beta   90.00
_cell.angle_gamma   90.00
#
_symmetry.space_group_name_H-M   'P 1'
#
loop_
_entity.id
_entity.type
_entity.pdbx_description
1 polymer ?
#
loop_
_entity_poly.entity_id
_entity_poly.type
_entity_poly.pdbx_seq_one_letter_code
_entity_poly.pdbx_strand_id
1 'polypeptide(L)'
;MSLLPPVYCFEPHQPEQCNWKPDVLLDITAVWEKKYQAIQCMQGQEHLWEYYTRVALQRGVQAKRNIGITAARDIVHGEAFQSIFPPRNGEPGMNLLNKKGLVIRHLPRHDEAVLRRCEAAGVATLHEAWDRQGLMGPAIRPIQQGVSRAGNAVTVLVTPGDNWMFHVAVEQCRAGDILVVAPTSPCGDGFFGDLLATSLQSRGVVGLVGDIGIRDSQTLREMGFAVWSRQVYAQGTVKESLGSVNVPVICAGQLVQPGDVVVADDDGVVVLPHARVRDVLHKAEARMSNELAKRERMRNGELGLDIYAMRPRLAEKGLRYYDRADEVEE
;
A
#
# COMPACT_ATOMS: atom_id res chain seq x y z
N MET A 1 -3.90 -13.03 3.41
CA MET A 1 -4.08 -12.34 4.69
C MET A 1 -5.46 -11.70 4.65
N SER A 2 -6.38 -12.10 5.54
CA SER A 2 -7.71 -11.48 5.68
C SER A 2 -7.55 -9.96 5.78
N LEU A 3 -8.37 -9.20 5.07
CA LEU A 3 -8.55 -7.77 5.36
C LEU A 3 -8.71 -7.64 6.88
N LEU A 4 -7.86 -6.84 7.53
CA LEU A 4 -8.13 -6.50 8.91
C LEU A 4 -9.49 -5.78 8.89
N PRO A 5 -10.48 -6.24 9.67
CA PRO A 5 -11.75 -5.53 9.76
C PRO A 5 -11.46 -4.08 10.14
N PRO A 6 -12.19 -3.10 9.60
CA PRO A 6 -12.00 -1.72 10.00
C PRO A 6 -12.18 -1.64 11.52
N VAL A 7 -11.11 -1.25 12.22
CA VAL A 7 -11.13 -1.13 13.67
C VAL A 7 -11.48 0.30 14.01
N TYR A 8 -12.60 0.44 14.71
CA TYR A 8 -13.14 1.71 15.15
C TYR A 8 -13.04 1.82 16.66
N CYS A 9 -12.56 2.97 17.15
CA CYS A 9 -12.69 3.36 18.53
C CYS A 9 -14.06 4.03 18.73
N PHE A 10 -14.82 3.54 19.70
CA PHE A 10 -16.01 4.23 20.18
C PHE A 10 -15.66 5.60 20.73
N GLU A 11 -16.60 6.54 20.64
CA GLU A 11 -16.50 7.83 21.31
C GLU A 11 -16.35 7.62 22.83
N PRO A 12 -15.22 8.04 23.43
CA PRO A 12 -14.99 7.87 24.86
C PRO A 12 -15.81 8.88 25.67
N HIS A 13 -16.00 8.60 26.96
CA HIS A 13 -16.52 9.60 27.89
C HIS A 13 -15.49 10.74 28.03
N GLN A 14 -15.90 12.00 27.86
CA GLN A 14 -15.03 13.19 27.77
C GLN A 14 -14.03 13.17 26.59
N PRO A 15 -14.51 13.18 25.33
CA PRO A 15 -13.68 13.12 24.13
C PRO A 15 -12.54 14.16 24.07
N GLU A 16 -12.77 15.33 24.67
CA GLU A 16 -11.82 16.44 24.75
C GLU A 16 -10.54 16.09 25.52
N GLN A 17 -10.57 15.09 26.41
CA GLN A 17 -9.41 14.64 27.18
C GLN A 17 -8.68 13.46 26.52
N CYS A 18 -9.29 12.80 25.55
CA CYS A 18 -8.79 11.54 24.98
C CYS A 18 -8.02 11.72 23.67
N ASN A 19 -7.80 12.97 23.20
CA ASN A 19 -7.27 13.27 21.86
C ASN A 19 -8.03 12.51 20.74
N TRP A 20 -9.31 12.25 20.98
CA TRP A 20 -10.17 11.49 20.08
C TRP A 20 -10.77 12.43 19.03
N LYS A 21 -10.80 11.99 17.78
CA LYS A 21 -11.33 12.79 16.66
C LYS A 21 -12.30 11.94 15.83
N PRO A 22 -13.57 12.36 15.70
CA PRO A 22 -14.53 11.61 14.90
C PRO A 22 -14.19 11.72 13.42
N ASP A 23 -14.00 10.59 12.75
CA ASP A 23 -13.80 10.51 11.30
C ASP A 23 -14.88 9.68 10.59
N VAL A 24 -15.70 8.94 11.35
CA VAL A 24 -16.86 8.21 10.85
C VAL A 24 -18.09 8.59 11.68
N LEU A 25 -19.17 8.98 10.98
CA LEU A 25 -20.47 9.29 11.57
C LEU A 25 -21.52 8.32 11.03
N LEU A 26 -22.11 7.54 11.92
CA LEU A 26 -23.14 6.57 11.62
C LEU A 26 -24.52 7.16 11.95
N ASP A 27 -25.42 7.20 10.97
CA ASP A 27 -26.82 7.54 11.20
C ASP A 27 -27.53 6.38 11.92
N ILE A 28 -27.90 6.63 13.17
CA ILE A 28 -28.60 5.67 14.03
C ILE A 28 -30.06 6.06 14.26
N THR A 29 -30.60 7.00 13.48
CA THR A 29 -31.96 7.54 13.68
C THR A 29 -33.01 6.43 13.69
N ALA A 30 -32.91 5.46 12.78
CA ALA A 30 -33.85 4.34 12.66
C ALA A 30 -33.79 3.33 13.82
N VAL A 31 -32.70 3.32 14.60
CA VAL A 31 -32.47 2.37 15.70
C VAL A 31 -32.34 3.04 17.07
N TRP A 32 -32.53 4.36 17.13
CA TRP A 32 -32.34 5.16 18.34
C TRP A 32 -33.16 4.63 19.52
N GLU A 33 -34.45 4.31 19.30
CA GLU A 33 -35.31 3.81 20.37
C GLU A 33 -34.76 2.53 21.01
N LYS A 34 -34.28 1.58 20.20
CA LYS A 34 -33.67 0.35 20.71
C LYS A 34 -32.41 0.63 21.52
N LYS A 35 -31.59 1.58 21.06
CA LYS A 35 -30.39 2.00 21.79
C LYS A 35 -30.74 2.70 23.10
N TYR A 36 -31.74 3.56 23.10
CA TYR A 36 -32.20 4.28 24.29
C TYR A 36 -32.72 3.33 25.36
N GLN A 37 -33.55 2.36 24.98
CA GLN A 37 -34.00 1.29 25.89
C GLN A 37 -32.83 0.50 26.49
N ALA A 38 -31.79 0.19 25.68
CA ALA A 38 -30.59 -0.48 26.19
C ALA A 38 -29.80 0.39 27.18
N ILE A 39 -29.74 1.71 26.96
CA ILE A 39 -29.14 2.66 27.90
C ILE A 39 -29.93 2.69 29.23
N GLN A 40 -31.25 2.64 29.15
CA GLN A 40 -32.14 2.65 30.31
C GLN A 40 -32.05 1.40 31.20
N CYS A 41 -31.51 0.29 30.68
CA CYS A 41 -31.20 -0.88 31.52
C CYS A 41 -30.15 -0.58 32.60
N MET A 42 -29.32 0.46 32.43
CA MET A 42 -28.32 0.90 33.40
C MET A 42 -28.94 1.86 34.44
N GLN A 43 -29.84 1.33 35.26
CA GLN A 43 -30.62 2.10 36.25
C GLN A 43 -29.76 2.86 37.28
N GLY A 44 -28.52 2.42 37.53
CA GLY A 44 -27.59 3.12 38.44
C GLY A 44 -26.95 4.39 37.88
N GLN A 45 -27.22 4.76 36.62
CA GLN A 45 -26.53 5.84 35.90
C GLN A 45 -27.49 6.70 35.06
N GLU A 46 -28.65 7.07 35.61
CA GLU A 46 -29.69 7.84 34.88
C GLU A 46 -29.18 9.15 34.27
N HIS A 47 -28.24 9.83 34.95
CA HIS A 47 -27.59 11.05 34.44
C HIS A 47 -26.86 10.84 33.10
N LEU A 48 -26.45 9.61 32.78
CA LEU A 48 -25.84 9.30 31.48
C LEU A 48 -26.86 9.18 30.35
N TRP A 49 -28.14 8.94 30.66
CA TRP A 49 -29.18 8.80 29.63
C TRP A 49 -29.35 10.11 28.85
N GLU A 50 -29.45 11.23 29.57
CA GLU A 50 -29.51 12.56 28.97
C GLU A 50 -28.20 12.92 28.27
N TYR A 51 -27.05 12.56 28.85
CA TYR A 51 -25.75 12.78 28.24
C TYR A 51 -25.65 12.10 26.88
N TYR A 52 -25.90 10.80 26.79
CA TYR A 52 -25.81 10.05 25.53
C TYR A 52 -26.88 10.46 24.52
N THR A 53 -28.05 10.88 24.98
CA THR A 53 -29.09 11.48 24.11
C THR A 53 -28.57 12.76 23.46
N ARG A 54 -27.94 13.64 24.25
CA ARG A 54 -27.36 14.89 23.73
C ARG A 54 -26.20 14.63 22.76
N VAL A 55 -25.32 13.69 23.09
CA VAL A 55 -24.22 13.27 22.20
C VAL A 55 -24.79 12.77 20.87
N ALA A 56 -25.81 11.90 20.90
CA ALA A 56 -26.42 11.36 19.69
C ALA A 56 -27.04 12.45 18.82
N LEU A 57 -27.74 13.42 19.40
CA LEU A 57 -28.29 14.57 18.68
C LEU A 57 -27.19 15.44 18.07
N GLN A 58 -26.12 15.73 18.81
CA GLN A 58 -24.98 16.52 18.33
C GLN A 58 -24.29 15.85 17.14
N ARG A 59 -24.07 14.53 17.20
CA ARG A 59 -23.50 13.77 16.08
C ARG A 59 -24.45 13.68 14.89
N GLY A 60 -25.76 13.61 15.13
CA GLY A 60 -26.77 13.69 14.06
C GLY A 60 -26.68 15.02 13.30
N VAL A 61 -26.60 16.14 14.02
CA VAL A 61 -26.39 17.47 13.41
C VAL A 61 -25.07 17.54 12.65
N GLN A 62 -23.98 17.00 13.21
CA GLN A 62 -22.68 16.96 12.52
C GLN A 62 -22.75 16.13 11.23
N ALA A 63 -23.40 14.97 11.26
CA ALA A 63 -23.58 14.10 10.11
C ALA A 63 -24.42 14.80 9.01
N LYS A 64 -25.52 15.47 9.40
CA LYS A 64 -26.36 16.25 8.49
C LYS A 64 -25.60 17.39 7.82
N ARG A 65 -24.72 18.08 8.55
CA ARG A 65 -23.85 19.12 7.99
C ARG A 65 -22.85 18.53 6.98
N ASN A 66 -22.24 17.39 7.28
CA ASN A 66 -21.25 16.75 6.42
C ASN A 66 -21.82 16.29 5.08
N ILE A 67 -23.07 15.83 5.04
CA ILE A 67 -23.73 15.41 3.78
C ILE A 67 -24.43 16.58 3.06
N GLY A 68 -24.38 17.79 3.61
CA GLY A 68 -25.13 18.96 3.15
C GLY A 68 -26.49 19.07 3.83
N ILE A 69 -26.79 20.25 4.39
CA ILE A 69 -28.03 20.52 5.14
C ILE A 69 -29.29 20.32 4.26
N THR A 70 -29.15 20.52 2.95
CA THR A 70 -30.21 20.33 1.94
C THR A 70 -30.41 18.88 1.50
N ALA A 71 -29.61 17.94 1.99
CA ALA A 71 -29.75 16.53 1.63
C ALA A 71 -31.11 15.97 2.09
N ALA A 72 -31.73 15.15 1.25
CA ALA A 72 -33.05 14.54 1.52
C ALA A 72 -33.04 13.58 2.72
N ARG A 73 -31.87 13.04 3.09
CA ARG A 73 -31.74 12.11 4.22
C ARG A 73 -31.87 12.87 5.54
N ASP A 74 -32.91 12.58 6.30
CA ASP A 74 -33.14 13.16 7.62
C ASP A 74 -32.36 12.39 8.69
N ILE A 75 -31.35 13.03 9.28
CA ILE A 75 -30.48 12.42 10.30
C ILE A 75 -30.69 13.19 11.59
N VAL A 76 -31.32 12.54 12.56
CA VAL A 76 -31.62 13.12 13.88
C VAL A 76 -30.60 12.64 14.90
N HIS A 77 -30.27 11.35 14.90
CA HIS A 77 -29.33 10.75 15.85
C HIS A 77 -28.14 10.15 15.12
N GLY A 78 -26.93 10.47 15.59
CA GLY A 78 -25.68 9.95 15.08
C GLY A 78 -24.85 9.26 16.15
N GLU A 79 -24.02 8.31 15.73
CA GLU A 79 -22.88 7.82 16.50
C GLU A 79 -21.60 8.20 15.79
N ALA A 80 -20.56 8.44 16.58
CA ALA A 80 -19.28 8.81 16.05
C ALA A 80 -18.20 7.81 16.46
N PHE A 81 -17.31 7.55 15.51
CA PHE A 81 -16.21 6.64 15.65
C PHE A 81 -14.94 7.31 15.15
N GLN A 82 -13.81 6.85 15.69
CA GLN A 82 -12.49 7.16 15.17
C GLN A 82 -11.87 5.90 14.57
N SER A 83 -11.43 5.99 13.33
CA SER A 83 -10.71 4.91 12.67
C SER A 83 -9.29 4.82 13.27
N ILE A 84 -8.87 3.62 13.69
CA ILE A 84 -7.51 3.42 14.22
C ILE A 84 -6.47 3.54 13.10
N PHE A 85 -6.86 3.17 11.88
CA PHE A 85 -6.05 3.34 10.69
C PHE A 85 -6.46 4.65 9.99
N PRO A 86 -5.52 5.58 9.76
CA PRO A 86 -5.86 6.86 9.17
C PRO A 86 -6.39 6.65 7.75
N PRO A 87 -7.48 7.34 7.33
CA PRO A 87 -7.72 7.55 5.92
C PRO A 87 -6.52 8.36 5.39
N ARG A 88 -5.76 7.81 4.44
CA ARG A 88 -4.69 8.57 3.81
C ARG A 88 -5.33 9.65 2.94
N ASN A 89 -5.04 10.90 3.31
CA ASN A 89 -5.36 12.19 2.70
C ASN A 89 -6.51 12.92 3.44
N GLY A 90 -6.16 14.05 4.07
CA GLY A 90 -7.02 14.88 4.92
C GLY A 90 -8.12 15.64 4.20
N GLU A 91 -8.86 14.98 3.31
CA GLU A 91 -10.13 15.47 2.77
C GLU A 91 -11.24 14.43 3.07
N PRO A 92 -12.47 14.86 3.39
CA PRO A 92 -13.62 13.97 3.44
C PRO A 92 -13.96 13.53 2.01
N GLY A 93 -13.18 12.57 1.50
CA GLY A 93 -13.25 12.05 0.14
C GLY A 93 -13.43 10.54 0.18
N MET A 94 -14.42 10.06 -0.56
CA MET A 94 -14.84 8.65 -0.64
C MET A 94 -13.67 7.64 -0.64
N ASN A 95 -13.75 6.64 0.25
CA ASN A 95 -12.84 5.49 0.18
C ASN A 95 -13.12 4.70 -1.11
N LEU A 96 -12.20 4.80 -2.07
CA LEU A 96 -12.26 4.13 -3.37
C LEU A 96 -11.66 2.72 -3.36
N LEU A 97 -11.10 2.27 -2.23
CA LEU A 97 -10.52 0.94 -2.10
C LEU A 97 -11.57 -0.14 -2.42
N ASN A 98 -11.23 -1.09 -3.29
CA ASN A 98 -12.09 -2.19 -3.75
C ASN A 98 -13.38 -1.78 -4.46
N LYS A 99 -13.57 -0.49 -4.81
CA LYS A 99 -14.72 -0.07 -5.63
C LYS A 99 -14.53 -0.53 -7.07
N LYS A 100 -15.57 -1.13 -7.66
CA LYS A 100 -15.63 -1.57 -9.06
C LYS A 100 -16.39 -0.56 -9.92
N GLY A 101 -16.15 -0.58 -11.23
CA GLY A 101 -16.85 0.24 -12.23
C GLY A 101 -16.33 1.68 -12.33
N LEU A 102 -15.09 1.95 -11.89
CA LEU A 102 -14.51 3.28 -11.89
C LEU A 102 -13.25 3.35 -12.76
N VAL A 103 -13.09 4.47 -13.46
CA VAL A 103 -11.86 4.82 -14.18
C VAL A 103 -11.52 6.27 -13.86
N ILE A 104 -10.47 6.49 -13.07
CA ILE A 104 -9.97 7.85 -12.78
C ILE A 104 -8.91 8.21 -13.82
N ARG A 105 -9.14 9.26 -14.62
CA ARG A 105 -8.26 9.58 -15.77
C ARG A 105 -7.01 10.37 -15.41
N HIS A 106 -7.04 11.10 -14.29
CA HIS A 106 -5.97 11.98 -13.85
C HIS A 106 -5.37 11.47 -12.54
N LEU A 107 -4.05 11.31 -12.53
CA LEU A 107 -3.27 10.94 -11.36
C LEU A 107 -1.96 11.74 -11.35
N PRO A 108 -1.43 12.05 -10.17
CA PRO A 108 -0.18 12.81 -10.06
C PRO A 108 1.01 11.96 -10.51
N ARG A 109 1.98 12.57 -11.20
CA ARG A 109 3.15 11.87 -11.75
C ARG A 109 4.43 12.63 -11.44
N HIS A 110 5.48 11.89 -11.10
CA HIS A 110 6.84 12.40 -11.12
C HIS A 110 7.41 12.35 -12.54
N ASP A 111 8.36 13.25 -12.80
CA ASP A 111 9.09 13.30 -14.07
C ASP A 111 10.09 12.15 -14.21
N GLU A 112 10.58 11.95 -15.44
CA GLU A 112 11.53 10.89 -15.78
C GLU A 112 12.84 10.98 -14.99
N ALA A 113 13.30 12.19 -14.64
CA ALA A 113 14.55 12.37 -13.91
C ALA A 113 14.46 11.82 -12.49
N VAL A 114 13.32 12.05 -11.82
CA VAL A 114 13.03 11.45 -10.51
C VAL A 114 12.95 9.92 -10.62
N LEU A 115 12.23 9.40 -11.62
CA LEU A 115 12.09 7.95 -11.82
C LEU A 115 13.44 7.25 -12.07
N ARG A 116 14.30 7.81 -12.92
CA ARG A 116 15.65 7.26 -13.17
C ARG A 116 16.51 7.21 -11.91
N ARG A 117 16.40 8.20 -11.02
CA ARG A 117 17.10 8.18 -9.73
C ARG A 117 16.55 7.10 -8.80
N CYS A 118 15.24 6.89 -8.79
CA CYS A 118 14.61 5.78 -8.07
C CYS A 118 15.10 4.42 -8.60
N GLU A 119 15.12 4.24 -9.92
CA GLU A 119 15.61 3.02 -10.57
C GLU A 119 17.07 2.72 -10.22
N ALA A 120 17.92 3.75 -10.24
CA ALA A 120 19.34 3.64 -9.90
C ALA A 120 19.60 3.34 -8.41
N ALA A 121 18.71 3.77 -7.51
CA ALA A 121 18.83 3.49 -6.08
C ALA A 121 18.52 2.02 -5.74
N GLY A 122 17.57 1.41 -6.46
CA GLY A 122 17.16 0.01 -6.27
C GLY A 122 16.27 -0.22 -5.05
N VAL A 123 15.65 -1.39 -5.00
CA VAL A 123 14.61 -1.74 -4.02
C VAL A 123 15.15 -1.75 -2.60
N ALA A 124 16.27 -2.42 -2.34
CA ALA A 124 16.83 -2.57 -0.99
C ALA A 124 17.21 -1.22 -0.36
N THR A 125 17.91 -0.36 -1.11
CA THR A 125 18.31 0.97 -0.64
C THR A 125 17.09 1.85 -0.38
N LEU A 126 16.10 1.84 -1.27
CA LEU A 126 14.88 2.65 -1.10
C LEU A 126 14.02 2.16 0.05
N HIS A 127 13.91 0.85 0.25
CA HIS A 127 13.23 0.27 1.42
C HIS A 127 13.88 0.73 2.73
N GLU A 128 15.21 0.65 2.81
CA GLU A 128 15.97 1.13 3.97
C GLU A 128 15.79 2.65 4.19
N ALA A 129 15.82 3.44 3.11
CA ALA A 129 15.61 4.89 3.15
C ALA A 129 14.17 5.28 3.52
N TRP A 130 13.21 4.42 3.22
CA TRP A 130 11.81 4.53 3.60
C TRP A 130 11.50 3.82 4.93
N ASP A 131 12.48 3.81 5.85
CA ASP A 131 12.32 3.31 7.22
C ASP A 131 11.78 1.87 7.27
N ARG A 132 12.20 1.04 6.30
CA ARG A 132 11.82 -0.38 6.13
C ARG A 132 10.31 -0.59 5.90
N GLN A 133 9.71 0.28 5.10
CA GLN A 133 8.29 0.22 4.70
C GLN A 133 8.14 0.07 3.17
N GLY A 134 6.93 -0.27 2.73
CA GLY A 134 6.56 -0.25 1.31
C GLY A 134 7.00 -1.47 0.50
N LEU A 135 7.69 -2.46 1.08
CA LEU A 135 8.09 -3.68 0.38
C LEU A 135 6.91 -4.61 0.15
N MET A 136 6.68 -5.01 -1.09
CA MET A 136 5.68 -6.02 -1.44
C MET A 136 6.07 -7.41 -0.94
N GLY A 137 5.08 -8.27 -0.76
CA GLY A 137 5.28 -9.65 -0.31
C GLY A 137 6.22 -10.44 -1.24
N PRO A 138 7.01 -11.38 -0.69
CA PRO A 138 8.10 -12.06 -1.40
C PRO A 138 7.64 -13.03 -2.49
N ALA A 139 6.33 -13.21 -2.66
CA ALA A 139 5.77 -13.99 -3.76
C ALA A 139 5.83 -13.23 -5.08
N ILE A 140 5.94 -11.90 -5.06
CA ILE A 140 6.09 -11.09 -6.27
C ILE A 140 7.53 -11.20 -6.75
N ARG A 141 7.74 -11.90 -7.87
CA ARG A 141 9.07 -12.18 -8.41
C ARG A 141 9.17 -11.77 -9.88
N PRO A 142 10.36 -11.31 -10.32
CA PRO A 142 10.59 -11.01 -11.72
C PRO A 142 10.54 -12.30 -12.56
N ILE A 143 10.06 -12.18 -13.80
CA ILE A 143 10.16 -13.28 -14.79
C ILE A 143 11.48 -13.26 -15.56
N GLN A 144 12.25 -12.17 -15.39
CA GLN A 144 13.56 -11.87 -15.96
C GLN A 144 14.63 -11.76 -14.87
N GLN A 145 15.89 -11.51 -15.25
CA GLN A 145 16.99 -11.22 -14.32
C GLN A 145 17.77 -9.98 -14.78
N GLY A 146 18.38 -9.25 -13.84
CA GLY A 146 19.29 -8.13 -14.11
C GLY A 146 18.57 -6.87 -14.60
N VAL A 147 17.27 -6.74 -14.34
CA VAL A 147 16.46 -5.60 -14.78
C VAL A 147 15.88 -4.88 -13.58
N SER A 148 16.17 -3.58 -13.47
CA SER A 148 15.51 -2.65 -12.54
C SER A 148 14.60 -1.71 -13.33
N ARG A 149 13.45 -1.35 -12.78
CA ARG A 149 12.52 -0.34 -13.34
C ARG A 149 11.90 0.49 -12.24
N ALA A 150 11.72 1.79 -12.52
CA ALA A 150 10.90 2.67 -11.71
C ALA A 150 9.83 3.38 -12.56
N GLY A 151 8.62 3.53 -12.02
CA GLY A 151 7.54 4.20 -12.74
C GLY A 151 6.41 4.68 -11.84
N ASN A 152 5.60 5.58 -12.39
CA ASN A 152 4.36 6.02 -11.73
C ASN A 152 3.32 4.90 -11.82
N ALA A 153 2.68 4.56 -10.70
CA ALA A 153 1.71 3.49 -10.63
C ALA A 153 0.39 3.86 -11.34
N VAL A 154 0.05 3.10 -12.38
CA VAL A 154 -1.31 3.00 -12.91
C VAL A 154 -1.93 1.75 -12.31
N THR A 155 -2.84 1.93 -11.36
CA THR A 155 -3.42 0.82 -10.59
C THR A 155 -4.61 0.21 -11.31
N VAL A 156 -4.73 -1.11 -11.24
CA VAL A 156 -5.81 -1.88 -11.86
C VAL A 156 -6.34 -2.88 -10.85
N LEU A 157 -7.61 -2.71 -10.49
CA LEU A 157 -8.36 -3.69 -9.71
C LEU A 157 -9.06 -4.64 -10.68
N VAL A 158 -8.78 -5.94 -10.59
CA VAL A 158 -9.41 -6.97 -11.43
C VAL A 158 -10.30 -7.89 -10.61
N THR A 159 -11.29 -8.52 -11.25
CA THR A 159 -12.06 -9.61 -10.63
C THR A 159 -11.27 -10.93 -10.81
N PRO A 160 -11.32 -11.88 -9.87
CA PRO A 160 -10.68 -13.19 -10.04
C PRO A 160 -11.06 -13.84 -11.38
N GLY A 161 -10.06 -14.33 -12.10
CA GLY A 161 -10.26 -14.94 -13.40
C GLY A 161 -10.69 -13.99 -14.51
N ASP A 162 -10.64 -12.65 -14.33
CA ASP A 162 -11.12 -11.68 -15.32
C ASP A 162 -10.07 -10.60 -15.65
N ASN A 163 -9.65 -10.50 -16.91
CA ASN A 163 -8.63 -9.55 -17.34
C ASN A 163 -9.17 -8.34 -18.13
N TRP A 164 -10.47 -8.07 -18.09
CA TRP A 164 -11.09 -7.06 -18.94
C TRP A 164 -10.52 -5.64 -18.70
N MET A 165 -10.23 -5.30 -17.45
CA MET A 165 -9.74 -3.97 -17.07
C MET A 165 -8.33 -3.65 -17.59
N PHE A 166 -7.56 -4.63 -18.07
CA PHE A 166 -6.25 -4.37 -18.68
C PHE A 166 -6.36 -3.46 -19.90
N HIS A 167 -7.31 -3.74 -20.80
CA HIS A 167 -7.51 -2.92 -22.00
C HIS A 167 -7.93 -1.49 -21.65
N VAL A 168 -8.75 -1.33 -20.61
CA VAL A 168 -9.15 -0.01 -20.10
C VAL A 168 -7.95 0.72 -19.52
N ALA A 169 -7.07 0.01 -18.81
CA ALA A 169 -5.89 0.60 -18.18
C ALA A 169 -4.84 1.06 -19.20
N VAL A 170 -4.63 0.31 -20.29
CA VAL A 170 -3.73 0.68 -21.39
C VAL A 170 -4.02 2.08 -21.93
N GLU A 171 -5.31 2.44 -22.07
CA GLU A 171 -5.73 3.77 -22.53
C GLU A 171 -5.24 4.88 -21.60
N GLN A 172 -5.23 4.62 -20.28
CA GLN A 172 -4.86 5.59 -19.24
C GLN A 172 -3.34 5.71 -19.02
N CYS A 173 -2.55 4.76 -19.56
CA CYS A 173 -1.10 4.74 -19.44
C CYS A 173 -0.42 5.83 -20.28
N ARG A 174 0.71 6.32 -19.75
CA ARG A 174 1.67 7.21 -20.38
C ARG A 174 3.07 6.59 -20.32
N ALA A 175 4.00 7.18 -21.08
CA ALA A 175 5.40 6.77 -21.05
C ALA A 175 5.99 6.91 -19.63
N GLY A 176 6.72 5.88 -19.18
CA GLY A 176 7.30 5.82 -17.83
C GLY A 176 6.36 5.30 -16.74
N ASP A 177 5.11 4.96 -17.05
CA ASP A 177 4.21 4.34 -16.08
C ASP A 177 4.57 2.85 -15.85
N ILE A 178 4.24 2.34 -14.66
CA ILE A 178 4.21 0.90 -14.34
C ILE A 178 2.76 0.51 -14.04
N LEU A 179 2.30 -0.58 -14.65
CA LEU A 179 0.98 -1.12 -14.36
C LEU A 179 1.01 -1.93 -13.07
N VAL A 180 0.16 -1.60 -12.10
CA VAL A 180 0.07 -2.32 -10.82
C VAL A 180 -1.28 -3.01 -10.72
N VAL A 181 -1.30 -4.33 -10.72
CA VAL A 181 -2.54 -5.12 -10.85
C VAL A 181 -2.80 -5.95 -9.59
N ALA A 182 -4.00 -5.85 -9.04
CA ALA A 182 -4.42 -6.66 -7.91
C ALA A 182 -5.85 -7.21 -8.11
N PRO A 183 -6.08 -8.51 -7.84
CA PRO A 183 -7.41 -9.08 -7.91
C PRO A 183 -8.19 -8.79 -6.62
N THR A 184 -9.53 -8.72 -6.68
CA THR A 184 -10.36 -8.48 -5.48
C THR A 184 -10.33 -9.62 -4.46
N SER A 185 -9.90 -10.82 -4.87
CA SER A 185 -9.57 -11.93 -3.99
C SER A 185 -8.42 -12.75 -4.61
N PRO A 186 -7.71 -13.57 -3.84
CA PRO A 186 -6.54 -14.31 -4.34
C PRO A 186 -6.86 -15.12 -5.60
N CYS A 187 -6.12 -14.86 -6.67
CA CYS A 187 -6.25 -15.54 -7.95
C CYS A 187 -4.88 -15.52 -8.66
N GLY A 188 -4.44 -16.68 -9.15
CA GLY A 188 -3.14 -16.87 -9.77
C GLY A 188 -3.22 -17.23 -11.26
N ASP A 189 -4.38 -17.07 -11.90
CA ASP A 189 -4.58 -17.35 -13.32
C ASP A 189 -3.71 -16.45 -14.21
N GLY A 190 -3.48 -16.82 -15.47
CA GLY A 190 -2.69 -16.06 -16.43
C GLY A 190 -3.45 -14.85 -16.99
N PHE A 191 -3.50 -13.75 -16.24
CA PHE A 191 -4.22 -12.53 -16.66
C PHE A 191 -3.53 -11.77 -17.80
N PHE A 192 -2.20 -11.86 -17.85
CA PHE A 192 -1.35 -11.04 -18.72
C PHE A 192 -0.42 -11.89 -19.57
N GLY A 193 -0.24 -11.49 -20.83
CA GLY A 193 0.60 -12.17 -21.83
C GLY A 193 1.07 -11.18 -22.91
N ASP A 194 1.63 -11.70 -24.00
CA ASP A 194 2.36 -10.91 -25.01
C ASP A 194 1.54 -9.80 -25.70
N LEU A 195 0.27 -10.03 -26.03
CA LEU A 195 -0.57 -9.05 -26.72
C LEU A 195 -0.82 -7.81 -25.86
N LEU A 196 -1.04 -8.01 -24.56
CA LEU A 196 -1.20 -6.89 -23.61
C LEU A 196 0.14 -6.19 -23.37
N ALA A 197 1.25 -6.93 -23.32
CA ALA A 197 2.58 -6.34 -23.25
C ALA A 197 2.92 -5.48 -24.46
N THR A 198 2.59 -5.95 -25.67
CA THR A 198 2.74 -5.19 -26.92
C THR A 198 1.96 -3.88 -26.84
N SER A 199 0.72 -3.96 -26.36
CA SER A 199 -0.15 -2.79 -26.18
C SER A 199 0.43 -1.79 -25.18
N LEU A 200 0.93 -2.25 -24.03
CA LEU A 200 1.57 -1.41 -23.01
C LEU A 200 2.89 -0.79 -23.52
N GLN A 201 3.75 -1.56 -24.19
CA GLN A 201 4.99 -1.05 -24.78
C GLN A 201 4.73 0.07 -25.79
N SER A 202 3.67 -0.04 -26.60
CA SER A 202 3.28 1.02 -27.54
C SER A 202 2.90 2.35 -26.86
N ARG A 203 2.56 2.30 -25.56
CA ARG A 203 2.26 3.47 -24.71
C ARG A 203 3.48 3.96 -23.91
N GLY A 204 4.63 3.31 -24.04
CA GLY A 204 5.85 3.61 -23.30
C GLY A 204 5.83 3.14 -21.84
N VAL A 205 4.95 2.20 -21.48
CA VAL A 205 4.92 1.59 -20.14
C VAL A 205 6.18 0.76 -19.94
N VAL A 206 6.82 0.90 -18.78
CA VAL A 206 8.16 0.34 -18.54
C VAL A 206 8.14 -1.01 -17.81
N GLY A 207 6.98 -1.44 -17.32
CA GLY A 207 6.79 -2.78 -16.76
C GLY A 207 5.41 -3.01 -16.14
N LEU A 208 5.23 -4.22 -15.62
CA LEU A 208 4.06 -4.65 -14.86
C LEU A 208 4.46 -5.24 -13.51
N VAL A 209 3.75 -4.86 -12.46
CA VAL A 209 3.78 -5.49 -11.15
C VAL A 209 2.38 -6.03 -10.85
N GLY A 210 2.24 -7.33 -10.63
CA GLY A 210 0.93 -7.95 -10.50
C GLY A 210 0.84 -8.97 -9.37
N ASP A 211 -0.13 -8.81 -8.47
CA ASP A 211 -0.51 -9.84 -7.50
C ASP A 211 -1.41 -10.92 -8.12
N ILE A 212 -1.02 -11.34 -9.32
CA ILE A 212 -1.73 -12.18 -10.29
C ILE A 212 -0.75 -13.18 -10.92
N GLY A 213 -1.27 -14.14 -11.67
CA GLY A 213 -0.46 -14.94 -12.59
C GLY A 213 -0.29 -14.26 -13.95
N ILE A 214 0.77 -14.64 -14.65
CA ILE A 214 1.03 -14.27 -16.04
C ILE A 214 1.27 -15.51 -16.89
N ARG A 215 1.17 -15.36 -18.21
CA ARG A 215 1.51 -16.38 -19.21
C ARG A 215 2.46 -15.80 -20.26
N ASP A 216 2.85 -16.63 -21.23
CA ASP A 216 3.73 -16.24 -22.33
C ASP A 216 5.09 -15.69 -21.85
N SER A 217 5.56 -16.18 -20.68
CA SER A 217 6.73 -15.62 -19.98
C SER A 217 8.02 -15.59 -20.83
N GLN A 218 8.19 -16.56 -21.72
CA GLN A 218 9.31 -16.58 -22.65
C GLN A 218 9.22 -15.42 -23.65
N THR A 219 8.09 -15.27 -24.33
CA THR A 219 7.84 -14.16 -25.27
C THR A 219 8.00 -12.81 -24.58
N LEU A 220 7.49 -12.66 -23.34
CA LEU A 220 7.66 -11.43 -22.57
C LEU A 220 9.13 -11.07 -22.31
N ARG A 221 9.97 -12.08 -22.00
CA ARG A 221 11.43 -11.88 -21.86
C ARG A 221 12.08 -11.50 -23.20
N GLU A 222 11.71 -12.18 -24.28
CA GLU A 222 12.23 -11.90 -25.63
C GLU A 222 11.87 -10.49 -26.11
N MET A 223 10.67 -10.00 -25.76
CA MET A 223 10.22 -8.63 -26.01
C MET A 223 10.90 -7.57 -25.12
N GLY A 224 11.64 -8.00 -24.08
CA GLY A 224 12.22 -7.12 -23.08
C GLY A 224 11.19 -6.39 -22.21
N PHE A 225 9.95 -6.90 -22.10
CA PHE A 225 8.93 -6.30 -21.23
C PHE A 225 9.06 -6.85 -19.81
N ALA A 226 9.48 -5.99 -18.88
CA ALA A 226 9.76 -6.39 -17.51
C ALA A 226 8.47 -6.65 -16.72
N VAL A 227 8.38 -7.82 -16.08
CA VAL A 227 7.21 -8.24 -15.30
C VAL A 227 7.62 -8.81 -13.97
N TRP A 228 6.97 -8.34 -12.90
CA TRP A 228 7.01 -8.93 -11.58
C TRP A 228 5.62 -9.46 -11.24
N SER A 229 5.51 -10.76 -10.99
CA SER A 229 4.22 -11.42 -10.77
C SER A 229 4.27 -12.44 -9.65
N ARG A 230 3.11 -12.85 -9.16
CA ARG A 230 3.02 -13.90 -8.13
C ARG A 230 3.45 -15.27 -8.67
N GLN A 231 3.11 -15.58 -9.93
CA GLN A 231 3.41 -16.87 -10.55
C GLN A 231 3.28 -16.82 -12.08
N VAL A 232 3.90 -17.79 -12.76
CA VAL A 232 3.66 -18.06 -14.17
C VAL A 232 2.65 -19.21 -14.27
N TYR A 233 1.50 -18.98 -14.90
CA TYR A 233 0.44 -19.97 -15.03
C TYR A 233 -0.36 -19.78 -16.31
N ALA A 234 -0.51 -20.83 -17.12
CA ALA A 234 -1.08 -20.77 -18.46
C ALA A 234 -2.62 -20.68 -18.49
N GLN A 235 -3.30 -20.91 -17.36
CA GLN A 235 -4.76 -20.87 -17.25
C GLN A 235 -5.29 -19.51 -17.73
N GLY A 236 -6.26 -19.51 -18.64
CA GLY A 236 -6.85 -18.28 -19.19
C GLY A 236 -7.81 -17.59 -18.24
N THR A 237 -8.25 -16.39 -18.64
CA THR A 237 -9.21 -15.53 -17.93
C THR A 237 -10.37 -15.14 -18.87
N VAL A 238 -11.48 -14.67 -18.30
CA VAL A 238 -12.68 -14.19 -18.99
C VAL A 238 -12.72 -12.65 -19.04
N LYS A 239 -13.78 -12.10 -19.65
CA LYS A 239 -14.07 -10.66 -19.73
C LYS A 239 -15.56 -10.41 -19.51
N GLU A 240 -16.00 -10.55 -18.28
CA GLU A 240 -17.42 -10.52 -17.89
C GLU A 240 -17.72 -9.53 -16.75
N SER A 241 -16.75 -9.32 -15.86
CA SER A 241 -16.92 -8.59 -14.61
C SER A 241 -16.05 -7.33 -14.56
N LEU A 242 -16.70 -6.18 -14.35
CA LEU A 242 -15.99 -4.92 -14.18
C LEU A 242 -15.08 -4.95 -12.95
N GLY A 243 -13.87 -4.43 -13.12
CA GLY A 243 -13.01 -3.98 -12.05
C GLY A 243 -12.92 -2.45 -12.06
N SER A 244 -11.76 -1.89 -11.74
CA SER A 244 -11.52 -0.44 -11.78
C SER A 244 -10.09 -0.10 -12.17
N VAL A 245 -9.89 1.12 -12.67
CA VAL A 245 -8.58 1.67 -13.03
C VAL A 245 -8.34 2.97 -12.27
N ASN A 246 -7.13 3.17 -11.77
CA ASN A 246 -6.70 4.33 -10.99
C ASN A 246 -7.55 4.55 -9.72
N VAL A 247 -7.83 3.45 -9.03
CA VAL A 247 -8.33 3.44 -7.65
C VAL A 247 -7.25 2.86 -6.73
N PRO A 248 -7.27 3.12 -5.41
CA PRO A 248 -6.34 2.48 -4.49
C PRO A 248 -6.51 0.95 -4.53
N VAL A 249 -5.40 0.20 -4.53
CA VAL A 249 -5.39 -1.28 -4.50
C VAL A 249 -4.46 -1.81 -3.41
N ILE A 250 -4.74 -3.02 -2.91
CA ILE A 250 -3.79 -3.78 -2.10
C ILE A 250 -3.10 -4.79 -3.01
N CYS A 251 -1.82 -4.57 -3.32
CA CYS A 251 -1.00 -5.45 -4.15
C CYS A 251 0.06 -6.12 -3.27
N ALA A 252 -0.03 -7.44 -3.10
CA ALA A 252 0.91 -8.24 -2.31
C ALA A 252 1.19 -7.68 -0.91
N GLY A 253 0.16 -7.21 -0.21
CA GLY A 253 0.25 -6.69 1.16
C GLY A 253 0.60 -5.20 1.26
N GLN A 254 0.85 -4.51 0.15
CA GLN A 254 1.06 -3.06 0.14
C GLN A 254 -0.12 -2.31 -0.46
N LEU A 255 -0.51 -1.21 0.19
CA LEU A 255 -1.44 -0.24 -0.39
C LEU A 255 -0.69 0.56 -1.48
N VAL A 256 -1.23 0.56 -2.68
CA VAL A 256 -0.73 1.33 -3.81
C VAL A 256 -1.77 2.35 -4.23
N GLN A 257 -1.43 3.62 -4.16
CA GLN A 257 -2.24 4.71 -4.70
C GLN A 257 -1.86 4.96 -6.17
N PRO A 258 -2.82 5.37 -7.02
CA PRO A 258 -2.50 5.84 -8.36
C PRO A 258 -1.50 7.01 -8.28
N GLY A 259 -0.36 6.90 -8.97
CA GLY A 259 0.70 7.90 -8.97
C GLY A 259 1.78 7.73 -7.91
N ASP A 260 1.66 6.74 -7.01
CA ASP A 260 2.81 6.30 -6.21
C ASP A 260 3.95 5.84 -7.13
N VAL A 261 5.19 5.96 -6.66
CA VAL A 261 6.34 5.45 -7.42
C VAL A 261 6.60 4.01 -7.02
N VAL A 262 6.59 3.12 -8.01
CA VAL A 262 6.92 1.72 -7.85
C VAL A 262 8.32 1.50 -8.40
N VAL A 263 9.18 0.87 -7.60
CA VAL A 263 10.51 0.45 -8.03
C VAL A 263 10.60 -1.06 -7.87
N ALA A 264 11.08 -1.73 -8.91
CA ALA A 264 11.14 -3.17 -8.98
C ALA A 264 12.47 -3.61 -9.59
N ASP A 265 13.13 -4.58 -8.95
CA ASP A 265 14.40 -5.18 -9.38
C ASP A 265 14.43 -6.67 -9.04
N ASP A 266 15.59 -7.31 -9.08
CA ASP A 266 15.73 -8.74 -8.80
C ASP A 266 15.34 -9.13 -7.35
N ASP A 267 15.44 -8.21 -6.40
CA ASP A 267 15.17 -8.46 -4.99
C ASP A 267 13.67 -8.39 -4.66
N GLY A 268 12.90 -7.63 -5.45
CA GLY A 268 11.44 -7.55 -5.31
C GLY A 268 10.86 -6.23 -5.81
N VAL A 269 9.89 -5.70 -5.05
CA VAL A 269 9.19 -4.45 -5.39
C VAL A 269 8.98 -3.60 -4.14
N VAL A 270 9.28 -2.31 -4.22
CA VAL A 270 8.98 -1.31 -3.20
C VAL A 270 8.06 -0.22 -3.74
N VAL A 271 7.12 0.23 -2.90
CA VAL A 271 6.16 1.30 -3.19
C VAL A 271 6.50 2.52 -2.36
N LEU A 272 6.70 3.64 -3.03
CA LEU A 272 6.96 4.93 -2.42
C LEU A 272 5.75 5.84 -2.58
N PRO A 273 5.14 6.34 -1.47
CA PRO A 273 4.03 7.27 -1.56
C PRO A 273 4.40 8.51 -2.38
N HIS A 274 3.53 8.93 -3.31
CA HIS A 274 3.82 10.02 -4.25
C HIS A 274 4.43 11.26 -3.59
N ALA A 275 3.87 11.70 -2.46
CA ALA A 275 4.31 12.89 -1.74
C ALA A 275 5.66 12.74 -1.01
N ARG A 276 6.18 11.52 -0.84
CA ARG A 276 7.39 11.22 -0.06
C ARG A 276 8.59 10.82 -0.91
N VAL A 277 8.41 10.65 -2.22
CA VAL A 277 9.46 10.18 -3.15
C VAL A 277 10.74 10.99 -3.04
N ARG A 278 10.65 12.33 -3.03
CA ARG A 278 11.83 13.20 -2.99
C ARG A 278 12.61 13.08 -1.67
N ASP A 279 11.92 12.98 -0.54
CA ASP A 279 12.55 12.80 0.77
C ASP A 279 13.26 11.45 0.87
N VAL A 280 12.60 10.39 0.38
CA VAL A 280 13.17 9.03 0.37
C VAL A 280 14.39 8.98 -0.53
N LEU A 281 14.33 9.57 -1.72
CA LEU A 281 15.47 9.65 -2.63
C LEU A 281 16.68 10.35 -2.00
N HIS A 282 16.47 11.48 -1.31
CA HIS A 282 17.57 12.18 -0.64
C HIS A 282 18.25 11.29 0.41
N LYS A 283 17.47 10.57 1.23
CA LYS A 283 18.00 9.59 2.19
C LYS A 283 18.73 8.44 1.51
N ALA A 284 18.18 7.92 0.40
CA ALA A 284 18.76 6.83 -0.37
C ALA A 284 20.12 7.19 -0.97
N GLU A 285 20.24 8.38 -1.56
CA GLU A 285 21.50 8.87 -2.14
C GLU A 285 22.59 9.06 -1.07
N ALA A 286 22.23 9.63 0.09
CA ALA A 286 23.15 9.73 1.22
C ALA A 286 23.61 8.34 1.70
N ARG A 287 22.69 7.36 1.73
CA ARG A 287 23.02 5.98 2.08
C ARG A 287 23.98 5.35 1.07
N MET A 288 23.72 5.47 -0.23
CA MET A 288 24.56 4.93 -1.29
C MET A 288 25.99 5.50 -1.22
N SER A 289 26.12 6.81 -1.01
CA SER A 289 27.44 7.45 -0.83
C SER A 289 28.19 6.87 0.37
N ASN A 290 27.50 6.66 1.50
CA ASN A 290 28.10 6.06 2.70
C ASN A 290 28.49 4.59 2.49
N GLU A 291 27.68 3.82 1.76
CA GLU A 291 27.96 2.42 1.46
C GLU A 291 29.11 2.27 0.46
N LEU A 292 29.24 3.17 -0.51
CA LEU A 292 30.39 3.20 -1.43
C LEU A 292 31.70 3.38 -0.66
N ALA A 293 31.77 4.36 0.24
CA ALA A 293 32.95 4.59 1.08
C ALA A 293 33.30 3.37 1.94
N LYS A 294 32.30 2.69 2.51
CA LYS A 294 32.50 1.47 3.31
C LYS A 294 32.91 0.27 2.46
N ARG A 295 32.33 0.12 1.26
CA ARG A 295 32.64 -0.97 0.34
C ARG A 295 34.10 -0.93 -0.10
N GLU A 296 34.66 0.27 -0.29
CA GLU A 296 36.08 0.43 -0.61
C GLU A 296 36.98 -0.03 0.55
N ARG A 297 36.67 0.38 1.79
CA ARG A 297 37.38 -0.08 2.99
C ARG A 297 37.34 -1.60 3.13
N MET A 298 36.16 -2.21 2.94
CA MET A 298 36.00 -3.67 2.99
C MET A 298 36.79 -4.37 1.87
N ARG A 299 36.82 -3.80 0.66
CA ARG A 299 37.63 -4.32 -0.45
C ARG A 299 39.13 -4.30 -0.13
N ASN A 300 39.57 -3.31 0.64
CA ASN A 300 40.94 -3.19 1.14
C ASN A 300 41.25 -4.08 2.36
N GLY A 301 40.33 -4.98 2.73
CA GLY A 301 40.54 -5.98 3.78
C GLY A 301 40.14 -5.53 5.19
N GLU A 302 39.63 -4.30 5.37
CA GLU A 302 39.08 -3.89 6.66
C GLU A 302 37.79 -4.67 6.97
N LEU A 303 37.71 -5.25 8.16
CA LEU A 303 36.55 -6.04 8.57
C LEU A 303 35.37 -5.14 8.96
N GLY A 304 34.14 -5.60 8.68
CA GLY A 304 32.92 -4.91 9.11
C GLY A 304 32.87 -4.69 10.63
N LEU A 305 33.41 -5.62 11.43
CA LEU A 305 33.52 -5.48 12.89
C LEU A 305 34.26 -4.21 13.32
N ASP A 306 35.27 -3.82 12.55
CA ASP A 306 36.12 -2.66 12.82
C ASP A 306 35.51 -1.39 12.22
N ILE A 307 35.01 -1.46 10.97
CA ILE A 307 34.34 -0.35 10.28
C ILE A 307 33.14 0.16 11.09
N TYR A 308 32.38 -0.76 11.69
CA TYR A 308 31.18 -0.45 12.48
C TYR A 308 31.43 -0.41 13.99
N ALA A 309 32.68 -0.51 14.44
CA ALA A 309 33.07 -0.53 15.86
C ALA A 309 32.21 -1.49 16.73
N MET A 310 31.96 -2.71 16.23
CA MET A 310 31.04 -3.66 16.86
C MET A 310 31.67 -4.44 18.01
N ARG A 311 33.01 -4.54 18.05
CA ARG A 311 33.72 -5.39 19.03
C ARG A 311 33.42 -5.05 20.49
N PRO A 312 33.41 -3.78 20.94
CA PRO A 312 33.10 -3.46 22.34
C PRO A 312 31.69 -3.91 22.75
N ARG A 313 30.69 -3.61 21.93
CA ARG A 313 29.29 -3.99 22.19
C ARG A 313 29.07 -5.51 22.16
N LEU A 314 29.79 -6.24 21.30
CA LEU A 314 29.74 -7.70 21.27
C LEU A 314 30.37 -8.30 22.55
N ALA A 315 31.48 -7.74 23.02
CA ALA A 315 32.12 -8.17 24.28
C ALA A 315 31.21 -7.90 25.49
N GLU A 316 30.54 -6.74 25.57
CA GLU A 316 29.54 -6.43 26.59
C GLU A 316 28.35 -7.40 26.58
N LYS A 317 27.98 -7.92 25.40
CA LYS A 317 26.95 -8.96 25.24
C LYS A 317 27.46 -10.36 25.59
N GLY A 318 28.72 -10.50 26.02
CA GLY A 318 29.32 -11.75 26.45
C GLY A 318 29.90 -12.58 25.32
N LEU A 319 30.09 -12.03 24.11
CA LEU A 319 30.78 -12.75 23.04
C LEU A 319 32.24 -13.01 23.46
N ARG A 320 32.61 -14.30 23.55
CA ARG A 320 33.96 -14.77 23.84
C ARG A 320 34.50 -15.51 22.62
N TYR A 321 35.81 -15.35 22.38
CA TYR A 321 36.52 -16.08 21.35
C TYR A 321 37.38 -17.15 22.04
N TYR A 322 37.40 -18.34 21.47
CA TYR A 322 38.22 -19.47 21.89
C TYR A 322 39.05 -19.89 20.67
N ASP A 323 40.29 -20.30 20.89
CA ASP A 323 41.16 -20.72 19.78
C ASP A 323 40.77 -22.13 19.32
N ARG A 324 40.21 -22.94 20.22
CA ARG A 324 39.77 -24.30 19.94
C ARG A 324 38.46 -24.66 20.63
N ALA A 325 37.72 -25.61 20.05
CA ALA A 325 36.42 -26.03 20.58
C ALA A 325 36.51 -26.75 21.94
N ASP A 326 37.64 -27.40 22.24
CA ASP A 326 37.91 -28.10 23.51
C ASP A 326 38.23 -27.15 24.68
N GLU A 327 38.38 -25.85 24.43
CA GLU A 327 38.59 -24.79 25.45
C GLU A 327 37.28 -24.19 25.96
N VAL A 328 36.14 -24.56 25.36
CA VAL A 328 34.82 -24.07 25.76
C VAL A 328 34.35 -24.90 26.96
N GLU A 329 34.42 -24.33 28.16
CA GLU A 329 33.79 -24.90 29.36
C GLU A 329 32.26 -24.74 29.28
N GLU A 330 31.52 -25.82 29.57
CA GLU A 330 30.04 -25.84 29.68
C GLU A 330 29.52 -24.98 30.85
#